data_AF-A0A9F1U5Q6-F1
#
_entry.id   AF-A0A9F1U5Q6-F1
#
_cell.length_a   1.000
_cell.length_b   1.000
_cell.length_c   1.000
_cell.angle_alpha   90.00
_cell.angle_beta   90.00
_cell.angle_gamma   90.00
#
_symmetry.space_group_name_H-M   'P 1'
#
loop_
_entity.id
_entity.type
_entity.pdbx_description
1 polymer ?
#
loop_
_entity_poly.entity_id
_entity_poly.type
_entity_poly.pdbx_seq_one_letter_code
_entity_poly.pdbx_strand_id
1 'polypeptide(L)'
;MNNSQHPIMTVTGIRKAAGDFTDDKGKTIEFSNTVVTVLQEYSEREKEQGAIGFKSTDYKIKGAQFFNDYLHQKLPAEAKLIFDWDFTGKQPKAVLVALDFDGVEAA
;
A
#
# COMPACT_ATOMS: atom_id res chain seq x y z
N MET A 1 -12.14 -18.27 9.71
CA MET A 1 -11.53 -18.05 8.38
C MET A 1 -10.48 -16.96 8.55
N ASN A 2 -9.22 -17.26 8.24
CA ASN A 2 -8.12 -16.32 8.45
C ASN A 2 -8.17 -15.29 7.32
N ASN A 3 -8.84 -14.16 7.55
CA ASN A 3 -9.28 -13.25 6.47
C ASN A 3 -8.23 -12.22 6.05
N SER A 4 -7.04 -12.22 6.66
CA SER A 4 -6.01 -11.25 6.34
C SER A 4 -4.93 -11.90 5.47
N GLN A 5 -4.86 -11.51 4.20
CA GLN A 5 -3.75 -11.86 3.31
C GLN A 5 -2.65 -10.82 3.45
N HIS A 6 -1.45 -11.28 3.80
CA HIS A 6 -0.31 -10.39 4.02
C HIS A 6 0.81 -10.73 3.03
N PRO A 7 0.65 -10.44 1.73
CA PRO A 7 1.68 -10.74 0.74
C PRO A 7 2.93 -9.89 1.00
N ILE A 8 4.09 -10.49 0.79
CA ILE A 8 5.36 -9.77 0.76
C ILE A 8 5.53 -9.22 -0.66
N MET A 9 5.77 -7.92 -0.80
CA MET A 9 6.01 -7.27 -2.10
C MET A 9 7.18 -6.29 -2.00
N THR A 10 7.83 -6.03 -3.12
CA THR A 10 8.85 -4.98 -3.22
C THR A 10 8.19 -3.61 -3.25
N VAL A 11 8.36 -2.84 -2.18
CA VAL A 11 7.98 -1.44 -2.09
C VAL A 11 9.07 -0.59 -2.73
N THR A 12 8.71 0.21 -3.72
CA THR A 12 9.64 1.07 -4.47
C THR A 12 9.43 2.55 -4.21
N GLY A 13 8.28 2.95 -3.68
CA GLY A 13 7.98 4.34 -3.39
C GLY A 13 6.96 4.52 -2.28
N ILE A 14 7.14 5.56 -1.47
CA ILE A 14 6.19 5.99 -0.46
C ILE A 14 6.05 7.50 -0.56
N ARG A 15 4.82 8.01 -0.71
CA ARG A 15 4.56 9.45 -0.83
C ARG A 15 3.32 9.88 -0.07
N LYS A 16 3.32 11.13 0.38
CA LYS A 16 2.12 11.77 0.92
C LYS A 16 1.07 11.91 -0.18
N ALA A 17 -0.19 11.73 0.18
CA ALA A 17 -1.30 11.91 -0.73
C ALA A 17 -2.43 12.71 -0.07
N ALA A 18 -3.07 13.55 -0.89
CA ALA A 18 -4.25 14.27 -0.47
C ALA A 18 -5.39 13.31 -0.11
N GLY A 19 -6.24 13.77 0.80
CA GLY A 19 -7.43 13.04 1.18
C GLY A 19 -8.50 13.97 1.73
N ASP A 20 -9.64 13.37 1.98
CA ASP A 20 -10.90 14.09 2.22
C ASP A 20 -11.12 14.41 3.71
N PHE A 21 -10.07 14.34 4.53
CA PHE A 21 -10.16 14.56 5.97
C PHE A 21 -10.21 16.05 6.29
N THR A 22 -11.21 16.42 7.07
CA THR A 22 -11.40 17.77 7.60
C THR A 22 -11.31 17.69 9.11
N ASP A 23 -10.49 18.55 9.73
CA ASP A 23 -10.43 18.73 11.18
C ASP A 23 -11.80 19.21 11.72
N ASP A 24 -12.08 19.01 13.01
CA ASP A 24 -13.28 19.50 13.72
C ASP A 24 -13.46 21.03 13.59
N LYS A 25 -12.39 21.74 13.22
CA LYS A 25 -12.38 23.18 12.93
C LYS A 25 -12.64 23.54 11.46
N GLY A 26 -13.01 22.58 10.62
CA GLY A 26 -13.31 22.81 9.20
C GLY A 26 -12.07 22.99 8.31
N LYS A 27 -10.85 22.77 8.82
CA LYS A 27 -9.62 22.87 8.02
C LYS A 27 -9.35 21.55 7.29
N THR A 28 -9.29 21.60 5.98
CA THR A 28 -8.89 20.46 5.15
C THR A 28 -7.44 20.08 5.44
N ILE A 29 -7.19 18.82 5.75
CA ILE A 29 -5.84 18.28 5.91
C ILE A 29 -5.32 17.92 4.51
N GLU A 30 -4.47 18.79 3.96
CA GLU A 30 -3.93 18.66 2.58
C GLU A 30 -3.27 17.30 2.30
N PHE A 31 -2.69 16.67 3.31
CA PHE A 31 -2.12 15.33 3.20
C PHE A 31 -2.61 14.47 4.36
N SER A 32 -3.66 13.69 4.13
CA SER A 32 -4.25 12.80 5.13
C SER A 32 -4.03 11.32 4.83
N ASN A 33 -3.39 10.99 3.71
CA ASN A 33 -3.14 9.60 3.29
C ASN A 33 -1.69 9.39 2.86
N THR A 34 -1.31 8.12 2.80
CA THR A 34 0.00 7.67 2.32
C THR A 34 -0.21 6.77 1.10
N VAL A 35 0.49 7.03 0.00
CA VAL A 35 0.49 6.15 -1.18
C VAL A 35 1.79 5.37 -1.20
N VAL A 36 1.65 4.06 -1.39
CA VAL A 36 2.72 3.09 -1.47
C VAL A 36 2.74 2.51 -2.88
N THR A 37 3.88 2.59 -3.54
CA THR A 37 4.11 1.99 -4.86
C THR A 37 4.85 0.68 -4.67
N VAL A 38 4.30 -0.40 -5.24
CA VAL A 38 4.89 -1.75 -5.19
C VAL A 38 5.05 -2.35 -6.57
N LEU A 39 6.00 -3.28 -6.71
CA LEU A 39 6.16 -4.09 -7.90
C LEU A 39 5.38 -5.40 -7.76
N GLN A 40 4.61 -5.72 -8.79
CA GLN A 40 3.86 -6.97 -8.92
C GLN A 40 4.22 -7.64 -10.23
N GLU A 41 4.24 -8.97 -10.23
CA GLU A 41 4.39 -9.69 -11.48
C GLU A 41 3.23 -9.39 -12.44
N TYR A 42 3.54 -9.34 -13.73
CA TYR A 42 2.53 -9.37 -14.77
C TYR A 42 1.76 -10.69 -14.72
N SER A 43 0.46 -10.65 -15.02
CA SER A 43 -0.33 -11.87 -15.20
C SER A 43 0.19 -12.70 -16.37
N GLU A 44 -0.11 -13.99 -16.40
CA GLU A 44 0.32 -14.87 -17.50
C GLU A 44 -0.12 -14.33 -18.87
N ARG A 45 -1.36 -13.84 -18.94
CA ARG A 45 -1.90 -13.22 -20.17
C ARG A 45 -1.09 -12.00 -20.63
N GLU A 46 -0.62 -11.18 -19.69
CA GLU A 46 0.23 -10.02 -20.02
C GLU A 46 1.63 -10.47 -20.48
N LYS A 47 2.19 -11.51 -19.84
CA LYS A 47 3.46 -12.13 -20.25
C LYS A 47 3.36 -12.72 -21.67
N GLU A 48 2.25 -13.39 -22.01
CA GLU A 48 1.97 -13.92 -23.37
C GLU A 48 1.87 -12.81 -24.43
N GLN A 49 1.43 -11.61 -24.04
CA GLN A 49 1.37 -10.42 -24.90
C GLN A 49 2.72 -9.68 -25.02
N GLY A 50 3.77 -10.19 -24.38
CA GLY A 50 5.13 -9.63 -24.46
C GLY A 50 5.53 -8.74 -23.28
N ALA A 51 4.79 -8.75 -22.16
CA ALA A 51 5.21 -8.02 -20.97
C ALA A 51 6.45 -8.66 -20.32
N ILE A 52 7.46 -7.83 -20.01
CA ILE A 52 8.71 -8.25 -19.37
C ILE A 52 8.91 -7.43 -18.10
N GLY A 53 9.31 -8.08 -17.00
CA GLY A 53 9.56 -7.45 -15.71
C GLY A 53 8.34 -7.42 -14.80
N PHE A 54 8.10 -6.29 -14.14
CA PHE A 54 7.07 -6.12 -13.12
C PHE A 54 6.18 -4.91 -13.44
N LYS A 55 4.89 -5.01 -13.12
CA LYS A 55 3.96 -3.86 -13.13
C LYS A 55 4.08 -3.09 -11.83
N SER A 56 4.05 -1.77 -11.91
CA SER A 56 3.95 -0.89 -10.75
C SER A 56 2.49 -0.73 -10.33
N THR A 57 2.19 -0.96 -9.05
CA THR A 57 0.84 -0.81 -8.49
C THR A 57 0.87 0.12 -7.29
N ASP A 58 -0.03 1.09 -7.26
CA ASP A 58 -0.15 2.04 -6.16
C ASP A 58 -1.30 1.63 -5.22
N TYR A 59 -0.99 1.53 -3.93
CA TYR A 59 -1.93 1.31 -2.84
C TYR A 59 -2.03 2.55 -1.96
N LYS A 60 -3.24 2.85 -1.48
CA LYS A 60 -3.51 3.98 -0.59
C LYS A 60 -3.78 3.48 0.82
N ILE A 61 -2.97 3.96 1.77
CA ILE A 61 -3.18 3.78 3.20
C ILE A 61 -3.84 5.05 3.75
N LYS A 62 -4.93 4.88 4.50
CA LYS A 62 -5.57 6.01 5.18
C LYS A 62 -4.76 6.40 6.40
N GLY A 63 -4.43 7.69 6.53
CA GLY A 63 -3.59 8.21 7.60
C GLY A 63 -2.25 8.73 7.09
N ALA A 64 -1.94 9.97 7.44
CA ALA A 64 -0.67 10.61 7.14
C ALA A 64 0.48 10.17 8.06
N GLN A 65 0.15 9.60 9.23
CA GLN A 65 1.13 9.11 10.19
C GLN A 65 2.04 8.04 9.57
N PHE A 66 1.46 7.13 8.79
CA PHE A 66 2.19 6.06 8.11
C PHE A 66 3.33 6.56 7.22
N PHE A 67 3.17 7.70 6.55
CA PHE A 67 4.26 8.29 5.79
C PHE A 67 5.45 8.59 6.69
N ASN A 68 5.21 9.19 7.86
CA ASN A 68 6.27 9.53 8.80
C ASN A 68 6.92 8.28 9.40
N ASP A 69 6.12 7.24 9.68
CA ASP A 69 6.61 5.98 10.23
C ASP A 69 7.58 5.27 9.25
N TYR A 70 7.36 5.42 7.94
CA TYR A 70 8.19 4.80 6.91
C TYR A 70 9.30 5.69 6.34
N LEU A 71 9.45 6.94 6.81
CA LEU A 71 10.45 7.89 6.30
C LEU A 71 11.89 7.37 6.40
N HIS A 72 12.16 6.49 7.35
CA HIS A 72 13.50 5.97 7.62
C HIS A 72 13.83 4.73 6.78
N GLN A 73 12.86 4.18 6.06
CA GLN A 73 13.04 2.97 5.27
C GLN A 73 13.87 3.27 4.02
N LYS A 74 14.83 2.39 3.71
CA LYS A 74 15.63 2.47 2.47
C LYS A 74 14.92 1.69 1.38
N LEU A 75 14.44 2.38 0.36
CA LEU A 75 13.75 1.78 -0.78
C LEU A 75 14.71 1.60 -1.97
N PRO A 76 14.50 0.58 -2.85
CA PRO A 76 13.45 -0.42 -2.77
C PRO A 76 13.70 -1.42 -1.64
N ALA A 77 12.64 -1.86 -0.96
CA ALA A 77 12.70 -2.86 0.10
C ALA A 77 11.50 -3.80 0.02
N GLU A 78 11.68 -5.02 0.50
CA GLU A 78 10.57 -5.94 0.69
C GLU A 78 9.81 -5.56 1.95
N ALA A 79 8.48 -5.57 1.85
CA ALA A 79 7.61 -5.36 3.00
C ALA A 79 6.40 -6.28 2.90
N LYS A 80 5.91 -6.70 4.05
CA LYS A 80 4.65 -7.39 4.20
C LYS A 80 3.51 -6.38 4.15
N LEU A 81 2.67 -6.48 3.13
CA LEU A 81 1.52 -5.60 2.95
C LEU A 81 0.34 -6.12 3.78
N ILE A 82 -0.08 -5.37 4.79
CA ILE A 82 -1.18 -5.75 5.66
C ILE A 82 -2.49 -5.24 5.07
N PHE A 83 -3.31 -6.15 4.56
CA PHE A 83 -4.64 -5.84 4.06
C PHE A 83 -5.72 -6.17 5.09
N ASP A 84 -6.70 -5.28 5.19
CA ASP A 84 -7.93 -5.50 5.96
C ASP A 84 -9.16 -5.43 5.04
N TRP A 85 -10.24 -6.09 5.43
CA TRP A 85 -11.49 -6.07 4.67
C TRP A 85 -12.32 -4.86 5.09
N ASP A 86 -12.52 -3.94 4.15
CA ASP A 86 -13.45 -2.82 4.29
C ASP A 86 -14.85 -3.25 3.83
N PHE A 87 -15.78 -3.33 4.77
CA PHE A 87 -17.20 -3.68 4.56
C PHE A 87 -18.12 -2.45 4.47
N THR A 88 -17.59 -1.23 4.50
CA THR A 88 -18.41 -0.01 4.49
C THR A 88 -19.07 0.29 3.14
N GLY A 89 -18.57 -0.32 2.07
CA GLY A 89 -19.11 -0.18 0.72
C GLY A 89 -20.17 -1.23 0.35
N LYS A 90 -20.71 -1.13 -0.88
CA LYS A 90 -21.67 -2.12 -1.42
C LYS A 90 -21.08 -3.52 -1.58
N GLN A 91 -19.76 -3.62 -1.71
CA GLN A 91 -19.03 -4.89 -1.81
C GLN A 91 -17.82 -4.82 -0.89
N PRO A 92 -17.52 -5.90 -0.13
CA PRO A 92 -16.31 -6.00 0.65
C PRO A 92 -15.09 -5.85 -0.25
N LYS A 93 -14.13 -5.02 0.14
CA LYS A 93 -12.87 -4.84 -0.58
C LYS A 93 -11.69 -4.93 0.38
N ALA A 94 -10.59 -5.52 -0.08
CA ALA A 94 -9.34 -5.49 0.66
C ALA A 94 -8.70 -4.10 0.51
N VAL A 95 -8.36 -3.45 1.62
CA VAL A 95 -7.67 -2.16 1.68
C VAL A 95 -6.35 -2.32 2.39
N LEU A 96 -5.30 -1.68 1.88
CA LEU A 96 -3.99 -1.68 2.53
C LEU A 96 -4.06 -0.78 3.77
N VAL A 97 -3.76 -1.34 4.95
CA VAL A 97 -3.83 -0.61 6.22
C VAL A 97 -2.45 -0.32 6.81
N ALA A 98 -1.44 -1.14 6.51
CA ALA A 98 -0.07 -0.94 6.99
C ALA A 98 0.96 -1.70 6.14
N LEU A 99 2.23 -1.33 6.31
CA LEU A 99 3.39 -2.06 5.82
C LEU A 99 4.21 -2.52 7.03
N ASP A 100 4.71 -3.74 6.94
CA ASP A 100 5.63 -4.31 7.91
C ASP A 100 6.94 -4.66 7.20
N PHE A 101 7.99 -3.90 7.49
CA PHE A 101 9.33 -4.09 6.93
C PHE A 101 10.20 -5.03 7.77
N ASP A 102 9.82 -5.30 9.03
CA ASP A 102 10.58 -6.14 9.96
C ASP A 102 10.21 -7.62 9.83
N GLY A 103 8.98 -7.90 9.38
CA GLY A 103 8.46 -9.26 9.14
C GLY A 103 8.98 -9.95 7.88
N VAL A 104 9.99 -9.39 7.20
CA VAL A 104 10.65 -10.01 6.05
C VAL A 104 11.97 -10.61 6.55
N GLU A 105 11.97 -11.92 6.85
CA GLU A 105 13.23 -12.63 7.05
C GLU A 105 14.05 -12.51 5.77
N ALA A 106 15.29 -12.01 5.89
CA ALA A 106 16.23 -11.97 4.79
C ALA A 106 16.45 -13.40 4.28
N ALA A 107 16.05 -13.66 3.03
CA ALA A 107 16.33 -14.90 2.34
C ALA A 107 17.84 -15.06 2.05
#